data_AF-A0A524L174-F1
#
_entry.id   AF-A0A524L174-F1
#
_cell.length_a   1.000
_cell.length_b   1.000
_cell.length_c   1.000
_cell.angle_alpha   90.00
_cell.angle_beta   90.00
_cell.angle_gamma   90.00
#
_symmetry.space_group_name_H-M   'P 1'
#
loop_
_entity.id
_entity.type
_entity.pdbx_description
1 polymer ?
#
loop_
_entity_poly.entity_id
_entity_poly.type
_entity_poly.pdbx_seq_one_letter_code
_entity_poly.pdbx_strand_id
1 'polypeptide(L)'
;MGDLTIRIPYARTLVALAPGHFEAIRRAVAAAFRVAHAEPFQRHVDENAGAVARYRPRNFAVFMGYDFHIAPEGPRLIEINTNAGGALLNGLHTAALCEPERLGCACRDLLPVDAMEERLLGTFARELDAHRPGAALASVAIAEDRPATQPLREEFELTRSLLERHGTQAGVCDVAELERTPEGLALAGRRLDLVYLRDTDWRFEELRSRALRSAYLEDAVCVTPSPREHHLLANKQRLALFSQAKELEALGASAADAALLASHVPETRRLEDLGLEAAW
;
A
#
# COMPACT_ATOMS: atom_id res chain seq x y z
N MET A 1 22.04 -19.42 23.71
CA MET A 1 20.66 -19.11 23.31
C MET A 1 20.37 -17.69 23.77
N GLY A 2 20.61 -16.72 22.90
CA GLY A 2 20.33 -15.31 23.21
C GLY A 2 18.84 -15.06 23.04
N ASP A 3 18.21 -14.55 24.08
CA ASP A 3 16.86 -13.99 24.07
C ASP A 3 16.84 -12.79 23.11
N LEU A 4 16.52 -13.03 21.84
CA LEU A 4 16.16 -12.01 20.87
C LEU A 4 14.65 -11.77 20.95
N THR A 5 14.15 -11.37 22.13
CA THR A 5 12.88 -10.65 22.18
C THR A 5 13.13 -9.30 21.52
N ILE A 6 12.92 -9.23 20.19
CA ILE A 6 12.84 -7.98 19.45
C ILE A 6 11.68 -7.20 20.07
N ARG A 7 12.02 -6.26 20.96
CA ARG A 7 11.05 -5.30 21.50
C ARG A 7 10.78 -4.30 20.40
N ILE A 8 9.73 -4.55 19.62
CA ILE A 8 9.16 -3.54 18.72
C ILE A 8 8.92 -2.28 19.56
N PRO A 9 9.53 -1.13 19.23
CA PRO A 9 9.37 0.08 20.01
C PRO A 9 7.93 0.58 19.86
N TYR A 10 7.23 0.79 20.97
CA TYR A 10 5.89 1.39 21.00
C TYR A 10 5.81 2.46 22.08
N ALA A 11 4.93 3.45 21.87
CA ALA A 11 4.66 4.47 22.88
C ALA A 11 3.96 3.83 24.09
N ARG A 12 4.45 4.13 25.30
CA ARG A 12 3.81 3.65 26.54
C ARG A 12 2.57 4.46 26.95
N THR A 13 2.23 5.47 26.16
CA THR A 13 1.09 6.37 26.38
C THR A 13 0.17 6.31 25.18
N LEU A 14 -1.13 6.45 25.42
CA LEU A 14 -2.12 6.56 24.36
C LEU A 14 -1.98 7.92 23.68
N VAL A 15 -1.86 7.91 22.36
CA VAL A 15 -1.99 9.11 21.52
C VAL A 15 -3.42 9.14 20.99
N ALA A 16 -4.20 10.11 21.46
CA ALA A 16 -5.60 10.24 21.07
C ALA A 16 -5.75 11.08 19.80
N LEU A 17 -6.71 10.69 18.95
CA LEU A 17 -7.13 11.45 17.78
C LEU A 17 -8.58 11.91 17.97
N ALA A 18 -8.85 13.19 17.73
CA ALA A 18 -10.21 13.71 17.80
C ALA A 18 -11.10 13.02 16.75
N PRO A 19 -12.35 12.63 17.06
CA PRO A 19 -13.23 11.94 16.10
C PRO A 19 -13.42 12.71 14.79
N GLY A 20 -13.50 14.04 14.85
CA GLY A 20 -13.59 14.89 13.67
C GLY A 20 -12.36 14.83 12.76
N HIS A 21 -11.16 14.65 13.33
CA HIS A 21 -9.93 14.46 12.55
C HIS A 21 -9.92 13.10 11.86
N PHE A 22 -10.34 12.03 12.55
CA PHE A 22 -10.41 10.71 11.94
C PHE A 22 -11.37 10.66 10.75
N GLU A 23 -12.56 11.27 10.87
CA GLU A 23 -13.51 11.34 9.77
C GLU A 23 -13.00 12.23 8.62
N ALA A 24 -12.31 13.33 8.92
CA ALA A 24 -11.65 14.15 7.90
C ALA A 24 -10.60 13.34 7.11
N ILE A 25 -9.75 12.57 7.80
CA ILE A 25 -8.78 11.64 7.19
C ILE A 25 -9.50 10.63 6.29
N ARG A 26 -10.54 9.96 6.79
CA ARG A 26 -11.31 8.97 6.03
C ARG A 26 -11.88 9.54 4.73
N ARG A 27 -12.46 10.75 4.80
CA ARG A 27 -13.02 11.42 3.62
C ARG A 27 -11.94 11.83 2.62
N ALA A 28 -10.80 12.34 3.11
CA ALA A 28 -9.66 12.69 2.25
C ALA A 28 -9.10 11.46 1.53
N VAL A 29 -8.90 10.33 2.23
CA VAL A 29 -8.48 9.05 1.63
C VAL A 29 -9.45 8.59 0.55
N ALA A 30 -10.77 8.63 0.85
CA ALA A 30 -11.79 8.23 -0.12
C ALA A 30 -11.85 9.16 -1.35
N ALA A 31 -11.65 10.47 -1.16
CA ALA A 31 -11.58 11.43 -2.26
C ALA A 31 -10.33 11.21 -3.12
N ALA A 32 -9.17 10.97 -2.51
CA ALA A 32 -7.92 10.68 -3.24
C ALA A 32 -8.10 9.45 -4.12
N PHE A 33 -8.70 8.38 -3.57
CA PHE A 33 -9.03 7.18 -4.33
C PHE A 33 -9.94 7.48 -5.52
N ARG A 34 -11.07 8.16 -5.31
CA ARG A 34 -12.02 8.50 -6.40
C ARG A 34 -11.38 9.34 -7.50
N VAL A 35 -10.65 10.39 -7.12
CA VAL A 35 -9.99 11.31 -8.07
C VAL A 35 -8.93 10.57 -8.87
N ALA A 36 -8.05 9.81 -8.20
CA ALA A 36 -6.98 9.09 -8.86
C ALA A 36 -7.48 7.99 -9.81
N HIS A 37 -8.64 7.41 -9.52
CA HIS A 37 -9.29 6.39 -10.34
C HIS A 37 -10.23 6.96 -11.41
N ALA A 38 -10.44 8.28 -11.48
CA ALA A 38 -11.23 8.88 -12.55
C ALA A 38 -10.45 8.82 -13.88
N GLU A 39 -11.14 8.44 -14.97
CA GLU A 39 -10.49 8.28 -16.27
C GLU A 39 -9.73 9.53 -16.76
N PRO A 40 -10.24 10.78 -16.61
CA PRO A 40 -9.50 11.95 -17.07
C PRO A 40 -8.20 12.18 -16.27
N PHE A 41 -8.21 11.94 -14.95
CA PHE A 41 -6.99 11.97 -14.14
C PHE A 41 -6.01 10.89 -14.59
N GLN A 42 -6.47 9.64 -14.75
CA GLN A 42 -5.63 8.54 -15.20
C GLN A 42 -4.96 8.84 -16.55
N ARG A 43 -5.71 9.35 -17.53
CA ARG A 43 -5.14 9.73 -18.84
C ARG A 43 -4.06 10.78 -18.72
N HIS A 44 -4.29 11.82 -17.92
CA HIS A 44 -3.32 12.89 -17.70
C HIS A 44 -2.01 12.37 -17.10
N VAL A 45 -2.11 11.54 -16.05
CA VAL A 45 -0.91 10.99 -15.41
C VAL A 45 -0.19 9.94 -16.25
N ASP A 46 -0.89 9.33 -17.22
CA ASP A 46 -0.37 8.30 -18.12
C ASP A 46 0.46 8.85 -19.30
N GLU A 47 0.36 10.15 -19.63
CA GLU A 47 0.93 10.76 -20.86
C GLU A 47 2.42 10.44 -21.08
N ASN A 48 3.21 10.39 -20.01
CA ASN A 48 4.65 10.10 -20.06
C ASN A 48 5.05 8.87 -19.21
N ALA A 49 4.08 8.02 -18.89
CA ALA A 49 4.30 6.88 -18.01
C ALA A 49 4.81 5.66 -18.80
N GLY A 50 5.73 4.90 -18.19
CA GLY A 50 6.22 3.64 -18.73
C GLY A 50 5.15 2.54 -18.73
N ALA A 51 5.41 1.43 -19.44
CA ALA A 51 4.46 0.34 -19.61
C ALA A 51 3.91 -0.23 -18.29
N VAL A 52 4.76 -0.42 -17.27
CA VAL A 52 4.37 -0.95 -15.96
C VAL A 52 3.37 -0.03 -15.24
N ALA A 53 3.63 1.29 -15.26
CA ALA A 53 2.75 2.28 -14.65
C ALA A 53 1.41 2.41 -15.39
N ARG A 54 1.41 2.27 -16.72
CA ARG A 54 0.22 2.37 -17.58
C ARG A 54 -0.62 1.10 -17.61
N TYR A 55 -0.04 -0.05 -17.30
CA TYR A 55 -0.78 -1.30 -17.26
C TYR A 55 -1.86 -1.23 -16.15
N ARG A 56 -3.08 -1.61 -16.51
CA ARG A 56 -4.28 -1.48 -15.66
C ARG A 56 -4.76 -2.87 -15.26
N PRO A 57 -4.18 -3.50 -14.22
CA PRO A 57 -4.73 -4.72 -13.67
C PRO A 57 -6.09 -4.44 -13.01
N ARG A 58 -6.85 -5.49 -12.73
CA ARG A 58 -8.17 -5.38 -12.09
C ARG A 58 -8.09 -5.21 -10.56
N ASN A 59 -6.97 -5.60 -9.95
CA ASN A 59 -6.72 -5.48 -8.52
C ASN A 59 -6.07 -4.13 -8.16
N PHE A 60 -6.05 -3.79 -6.88
CA PHE A 60 -5.58 -2.52 -6.36
C PHE A 60 -4.30 -2.72 -5.54
N ALA A 61 -4.42 -2.70 -4.22
CA ALA A 61 -3.31 -2.86 -3.31
C ALA A 61 -3.75 -3.34 -1.92
N VAL A 62 -2.97 -4.29 -1.40
CA VAL A 62 -2.85 -4.57 0.04
C VAL A 62 -1.87 -3.58 0.67
N PHE A 63 -2.21 -3.09 1.86
CA PHE A 63 -1.38 -2.20 2.70
C PHE A 63 -0.99 -0.87 2.06
N MET A 64 -2.00 -0.12 1.63
CA MET A 64 -1.85 1.33 1.42
C MET A 64 -1.73 2.07 2.76
N GLY A 65 -0.74 2.95 2.88
CA GLY A 65 -0.54 3.90 3.97
C GLY A 65 -0.86 5.32 3.52
N TYR A 66 -1.53 6.08 4.38
CA TYR A 66 -1.82 7.49 4.17
C TYR A 66 -1.42 8.25 5.42
N ASP A 67 -0.33 9.00 5.32
CA ASP A 67 0.30 9.63 6.47
C ASP A 67 -0.19 11.06 6.61
N PHE A 68 -0.77 11.35 7.78
CA PHE A 68 -1.28 12.68 8.11
C PHE A 68 -0.53 13.29 9.27
N HIS A 69 -0.15 14.56 9.14
CA HIS A 69 0.24 15.40 10.26
C HIS A 69 -0.99 16.14 10.81
N ILE A 70 -1.21 16.13 12.12
CA ILE A 70 -2.30 16.88 12.73
C ILE A 70 -1.82 18.31 13.05
N ALA A 71 -2.15 19.25 12.17
CA ALA A 71 -1.86 20.68 12.34
C ALA A 71 -2.97 21.37 13.18
N PRO A 72 -2.77 22.61 13.65
CA PRO A 72 -3.81 23.38 14.33
C PRO A 72 -5.12 23.50 13.53
N GLU A 73 -5.02 23.56 12.21
CA GLU A 73 -6.15 23.66 11.28
C GLU A 73 -6.79 22.30 10.94
N GLY A 74 -6.19 21.19 11.41
CA GLY A 74 -6.66 19.83 11.18
C GLY A 74 -5.63 18.92 10.48
N PRO A 75 -6.06 17.71 10.06
CA PRO A 75 -5.17 16.73 9.44
C PRO A 75 -4.66 17.19 8.06
N ARG A 76 -3.36 17.07 7.83
CA ARG A 76 -2.67 17.37 6.57
C ARG A 76 -2.03 16.12 5.99
N LEU A 77 -2.42 15.73 4.79
CA LEU A 77 -1.86 14.57 4.09
C LEU A 77 -0.44 14.91 3.62
N ILE A 78 0.56 14.19 4.11
CA ILE A 78 1.97 14.43 3.81
C ILE A 78 2.58 13.36 2.91
N GLU A 79 2.05 12.12 2.94
CA GLU A 79 2.52 11.03 2.10
C GLU A 79 1.42 10.00 1.85
N ILE A 80 1.46 9.36 0.68
CA ILE A 80 0.73 8.13 0.39
C ILE A 80 1.78 7.07 0.05
N ASN A 81 1.67 5.91 0.67
CA ASN A 81 2.61 4.80 0.56
C ASN A 81 1.87 3.54 0.07
N THR A 82 2.37 2.86 -0.96
CA THR A 82 1.80 1.56 -1.40
C THR A 82 2.47 0.37 -0.75
N ASN A 83 3.66 0.56 -0.19
CA ASN A 83 4.46 -0.47 0.47
C ASN A 83 4.49 -0.24 1.99
N ALA A 84 3.32 0.05 2.58
CA ALA A 84 3.26 0.38 4.00
C ALA A 84 3.58 -0.86 4.84
N GLY A 85 4.62 -0.75 5.66
CA GLY A 85 4.96 -1.74 6.68
C GLY A 85 4.28 -1.45 8.01
N GLY A 86 4.34 -2.43 8.91
CA GLY A 86 3.87 -2.32 10.29
C GLY A 86 2.37 -2.53 10.49
N ALA A 87 1.58 -2.74 9.44
CA ALA A 87 0.13 -2.96 9.57
C ALA A 87 -0.18 -4.23 10.38
N LEU A 88 0.55 -5.33 10.12
CA LEU A 88 0.38 -6.58 10.84
C LEU A 88 0.87 -6.44 12.29
N LEU A 89 2.03 -5.81 12.48
CA LEU A 89 2.61 -5.58 13.81
C LEU A 89 1.74 -4.69 14.69
N ASN A 90 1.33 -3.52 14.17
CA ASN A 90 0.46 -2.59 14.90
C ASN A 90 -0.92 -3.18 15.11
N GLY A 91 -1.49 -3.84 14.11
CA GLY A 91 -2.79 -4.47 14.19
C GLY A 91 -2.85 -5.55 15.27
N LEU A 92 -1.92 -6.51 15.23
CA LEU A 92 -1.84 -7.58 16.22
C LEU A 92 -1.45 -7.08 17.60
N HIS A 93 -0.51 -6.13 17.70
CA HIS A 93 -0.15 -5.52 18.99
C HIS A 93 -1.37 -4.84 19.62
N THR A 94 -2.07 -4.01 18.86
CA THR A 94 -3.25 -3.30 19.36
C THR A 94 -4.37 -4.27 19.73
N ALA A 95 -4.58 -5.32 18.93
CA ALA A 95 -5.53 -6.39 19.24
C ALA A 95 -5.15 -7.17 20.51
N ALA A 96 -3.86 -7.38 20.76
CA ALA A 96 -3.34 -8.04 21.97
C ALA A 96 -3.43 -7.14 23.22
N LEU A 97 -3.44 -5.80 23.04
CA LEU A 97 -3.65 -4.86 24.14
C LEU A 97 -5.09 -4.85 24.66
N CYS A 98 -6.04 -5.53 24.00
CA CYS A 98 -7.44 -5.68 24.41
C CYS A 98 -7.62 -6.48 25.72
N GLU A 99 -6.96 -6.08 26.80
CA GLU A 99 -7.44 -6.33 28.16
C GLU A 99 -8.70 -5.46 28.35
N PRO A 100 -9.91 -6.07 28.42
CA PRO A 100 -11.18 -5.35 28.39
C PRO A 100 -11.33 -4.30 29.50
N GLU A 101 -10.67 -4.53 30.64
CA GLU A 101 -10.72 -3.67 31.82
C GLU A 101 -9.97 -2.34 31.64
N ARG A 102 -9.00 -2.25 30.71
CA ARG A 102 -8.21 -1.03 30.47
C ARG A 102 -8.71 -0.16 29.32
N LEU A 103 -9.50 -0.71 28.41
CA LEU A 103 -9.87 -0.08 27.12
C LEU A 103 -11.37 0.16 26.91
N GLY A 104 -12.21 -0.25 27.86
CA GLY A 104 -13.67 -0.38 27.71
C GLY A 104 -14.47 0.85 27.24
N CYS A 105 -13.89 2.05 27.23
CA CYS A 105 -14.53 3.25 26.67
C CYS A 105 -13.78 3.95 25.52
N ALA A 106 -12.50 3.64 25.28
CA ALA A 106 -11.65 4.45 24.38
C ALA A 106 -11.58 3.92 22.94
N CYS A 107 -11.92 2.65 22.71
CA CYS A 107 -11.47 1.94 21.53
C CYS A 107 -12.55 1.02 20.91
N ARG A 108 -13.67 1.63 20.50
CA ARG A 108 -14.84 0.93 19.94
C ARG A 108 -14.58 0.15 18.65
N ASP A 109 -13.50 0.47 17.93
CA ASP A 109 -13.17 -0.13 16.62
C ASP A 109 -12.01 -1.13 16.66
N LEU A 110 -11.55 -1.55 17.85
CA LEU A 110 -10.52 -2.58 17.96
C LEU A 110 -11.09 -3.97 17.69
N LEU A 111 -10.37 -4.72 16.88
CA LEU A 111 -10.71 -6.09 16.53
C LEU A 111 -9.97 -7.07 17.46
N PRO A 112 -10.61 -8.17 17.88
CA PRO A 112 -9.88 -9.33 18.40
C PRO A 112 -8.80 -9.79 17.42
N VAL A 113 -7.76 -10.47 17.93
CA VAL A 113 -6.63 -10.95 17.13
C VAL A 113 -7.11 -11.78 15.93
N ASP A 114 -7.97 -12.77 16.16
CA ASP A 114 -8.49 -13.65 15.10
C ASP A 114 -9.24 -12.87 14.02
N ALA A 115 -10.08 -11.90 14.42
CA ALA A 115 -10.81 -11.06 13.47
C ALA A 115 -9.88 -10.13 12.66
N MET A 116 -8.78 -9.67 13.27
CA MET A 116 -7.75 -8.93 12.55
C MET A 116 -7.04 -9.84 11.53
N GLU A 117 -6.65 -11.05 11.94
CA GLU A 117 -6.02 -12.04 11.06
C GLU A 117 -6.90 -12.38 9.85
N GLU A 118 -8.18 -12.68 10.08
CA GLU A 118 -9.17 -12.95 9.01
C GLU A 118 -9.31 -11.75 8.05
N ARG A 119 -9.36 -10.53 8.59
CA ARG A 119 -9.47 -9.32 7.78
C ARG A 119 -8.25 -9.13 6.86
N LEU A 120 -7.05 -9.41 7.37
CA LEU A 120 -5.78 -9.32 6.65
C LEU A 120 -5.66 -10.40 5.58
N LEU A 121 -6.01 -11.65 5.89
CA LEU A 121 -6.07 -12.72 4.89
C LEU A 121 -7.07 -12.40 3.78
N GLY A 122 -8.24 -11.88 4.18
CA GLY A 122 -9.27 -11.44 3.26
C GLY A 122 -8.82 -10.35 2.29
N THR A 123 -7.84 -9.49 2.63
CA THR A 123 -7.33 -8.50 1.66
C THR A 123 -6.56 -9.15 0.53
N PHE A 124 -5.73 -10.15 0.80
CA PHE A 124 -5.00 -10.87 -0.26
C PHE A 124 -5.95 -11.68 -1.16
N ALA A 125 -6.93 -12.36 -0.55
CA ALA A 125 -7.93 -13.11 -1.31
C ALA A 125 -8.76 -12.19 -2.23
N ARG A 126 -9.13 -10.99 -1.77
CA ARG A 126 -9.86 -10.01 -2.58
C ARG A 126 -9.03 -9.45 -3.74
N GLU A 127 -7.73 -9.23 -3.54
CA GLU A 127 -6.84 -8.82 -4.64
C GLU A 127 -6.75 -9.91 -5.71
N LEU A 128 -6.60 -11.18 -5.31
CA LEU A 128 -6.60 -12.29 -6.25
C LEU A 128 -7.95 -12.46 -6.95
N ASP A 129 -9.08 -12.36 -6.23
CA ASP A 129 -10.41 -12.46 -6.83
C ASP A 129 -10.69 -11.30 -7.81
N ALA A 130 -10.26 -10.08 -7.49
CA ALA A 130 -10.35 -8.95 -8.41
C ALA A 130 -9.52 -9.19 -9.69
N HIS A 131 -8.30 -9.71 -9.53
CA HIS A 131 -7.41 -10.04 -10.64
C HIS A 131 -7.95 -11.22 -11.48
N ARG A 132 -8.39 -12.29 -10.84
CA ARG A 132 -8.84 -13.55 -11.43
C ARG A 132 -10.04 -14.10 -10.64
N PRO A 133 -11.28 -13.71 -11.01
CA PRO A 133 -12.48 -14.08 -10.27
C PRO A 133 -12.63 -15.59 -10.06
N GLY A 134 -12.95 -15.98 -8.82
CA GLY A 134 -13.13 -17.37 -8.42
C GLY A 134 -11.84 -18.19 -8.24
N ALA A 135 -10.66 -17.59 -8.39
CA ALA A 135 -9.41 -18.25 -8.06
C ALA A 135 -9.23 -18.35 -6.53
N ALA A 136 -8.78 -19.52 -6.06
CA ALA A 136 -8.38 -19.70 -4.67
C ALA A 136 -6.92 -19.27 -4.49
N LEU A 137 -6.62 -18.56 -3.40
CA LEU A 137 -5.27 -18.17 -3.04
C LEU A 137 -4.54 -19.39 -2.45
N ALA A 138 -3.66 -20.02 -3.24
CA ALA A 138 -2.93 -21.22 -2.81
C ALA A 138 -1.43 -21.00 -2.68
N SER A 139 -0.84 -20.06 -3.44
CA SER A 139 0.61 -19.84 -3.51
C SER A 139 0.95 -18.35 -3.59
N VAL A 140 1.73 -17.86 -2.60
CA VAL A 140 2.14 -16.46 -2.47
C VAL A 140 3.66 -16.33 -2.36
N ALA A 141 4.25 -15.39 -3.09
CA ALA A 141 5.62 -14.93 -2.82
C ALA A 141 5.58 -13.55 -2.16
N ILE A 142 6.33 -13.37 -1.07
CA ILE A 142 6.61 -12.08 -0.44
C ILE A 142 7.98 -11.65 -0.96
N ALA A 143 8.00 -10.76 -1.94
CA ALA A 143 9.17 -10.50 -2.78
C ALA A 143 9.80 -9.14 -2.50
N GLU A 144 11.11 -9.10 -2.28
CA GLU A 144 11.87 -7.91 -1.87
C GLU A 144 13.30 -7.94 -2.44
N ASP A 145 14.00 -6.81 -2.55
CA ASP A 145 15.45 -6.78 -2.78
C ASP A 145 16.18 -7.15 -1.49
N ARG A 146 16.93 -8.26 -1.50
CA ARG A 146 17.71 -8.76 -0.36
C ARG A 146 16.88 -8.81 0.94
N PRO A 147 15.79 -9.61 0.98
CA PRO A 147 14.84 -9.63 2.10
C PRO A 147 15.52 -9.84 3.45
N ALA A 148 16.55 -10.69 3.51
CA ALA A 148 17.29 -11.01 4.73
C ALA A 148 17.96 -9.79 5.41
N THR A 149 18.16 -8.69 4.68
CA THR A 149 18.78 -7.46 5.19
C THR A 149 17.78 -6.36 5.53
N GLN A 150 16.49 -6.58 5.25
CA GLN A 150 15.49 -5.54 5.45
C GLN A 150 15.12 -5.37 6.93
N PRO A 151 14.93 -4.14 7.42
CA PRO A 151 14.48 -3.87 8.79
C PRO A 151 13.12 -4.47 9.15
N LEU A 152 12.29 -4.78 8.14
CA LEU A 152 10.95 -5.36 8.30
C LEU A 152 10.91 -6.87 8.02
N ARG A 153 12.06 -7.55 8.06
CA ARG A 153 12.15 -8.99 7.78
C ARG A 153 11.19 -9.83 8.61
N GLU A 154 11.01 -9.47 9.88
CA GLU A 154 10.12 -10.13 10.82
C GLU A 154 8.65 -10.01 10.40
N GLU A 155 8.25 -8.87 9.83
CA GLU A 155 6.90 -8.71 9.30
C GLU A 155 6.64 -9.64 8.10
N PHE A 156 7.67 -9.89 7.27
CA PHE A 156 7.57 -10.84 6.16
C PHE A 156 7.37 -12.26 6.68
N GLU A 157 8.11 -12.66 7.73
CA GLU A 157 7.92 -13.97 8.37
C GLU A 157 6.56 -14.12 9.04
N LEU A 158 6.08 -13.06 9.70
CA LEU A 158 4.75 -13.05 10.31
C LEU A 158 3.65 -13.18 9.25
N THR A 159 3.80 -12.48 8.12
CA THR A 159 2.87 -12.59 6.99
C THR A 159 2.92 -13.99 6.37
N ARG A 160 4.12 -14.57 6.19
CA ARG A 160 4.29 -15.96 5.74
C ARG A 160 3.57 -16.93 6.68
N SER A 161 3.84 -16.84 7.98
CA SER A 161 3.23 -17.71 8.98
C SER A 161 1.70 -17.58 9.00
N LEU A 162 1.17 -16.36 8.91
CA LEU A 162 -0.27 -16.11 8.87
C LEU A 162 -0.92 -16.81 7.67
N LEU A 163 -0.34 -16.68 6.48
CA LEU A 163 -0.81 -17.33 5.25
C LEU A 163 -0.73 -18.87 5.35
N GLU A 164 0.40 -19.40 5.83
CA GLU A 164 0.64 -20.85 5.97
C GLU A 164 -0.34 -21.52 6.93
N ARG A 165 -0.63 -20.88 8.07
CA ARG A 165 -1.62 -21.38 9.04
C ARG A 165 -3.04 -21.48 8.45
N HIS A 166 -3.32 -20.73 7.39
CA HIS A 166 -4.60 -20.71 6.69
C HIS A 166 -4.55 -21.44 5.34
N GLY A 167 -3.57 -22.34 5.17
CA GLY A 167 -3.49 -23.24 4.02
C GLY A 167 -2.95 -22.62 2.73
N THR A 168 -2.49 -21.36 2.77
CA THR A 168 -1.81 -20.72 1.64
C THR A 168 -0.31 -20.97 1.76
N GLN A 169 0.29 -21.60 0.75
CA GLN A 169 1.74 -21.75 0.70
C GLN A 169 2.38 -20.39 0.47
N ALA A 170 3.29 -19.97 1.34
CA ALA A 170 3.94 -18.67 1.25
C ALA A 170 5.46 -18.79 1.33
N GLY A 171 6.19 -18.01 0.53
CA GLY A 171 7.64 -17.92 0.57
C GLY A 171 8.11 -16.47 0.61
N VAL A 172 9.13 -16.17 1.41
CA VAL A 172 9.84 -14.88 1.34
C VAL A 172 11.05 -15.08 0.44
N CYS A 173 11.18 -14.26 -0.60
CA CYS A 173 12.22 -14.41 -1.61
C CYS A 173 12.84 -13.08 -2.04
N ASP A 174 14.05 -13.15 -2.58
CA ASP A 174 14.60 -12.06 -3.38
C ASP A 174 13.80 -11.96 -4.69
N VAL A 175 13.53 -10.75 -5.18
CA VAL A 175 12.84 -10.57 -6.48
C VAL A 175 13.60 -11.26 -7.61
N ALA A 176 14.94 -11.33 -7.54
CA ALA A 176 15.78 -12.00 -8.53
C ALA A 176 15.59 -13.53 -8.58
N GLU A 177 15.00 -14.14 -7.54
CA GLU A 177 14.71 -15.58 -7.49
C GLU A 177 13.40 -15.94 -8.21
N LEU A 178 12.61 -14.95 -8.64
CA LEU A 178 11.38 -15.16 -9.37
C LEU A 178 11.66 -15.57 -10.81
N GLU A 179 11.03 -16.64 -11.27
CA GLU A 179 11.26 -17.22 -12.59
C GLU A 179 10.01 -17.07 -13.45
N ARG A 180 10.18 -16.56 -14.68
CA ARG A 180 9.10 -16.57 -15.68
C ARG A 180 9.05 -17.95 -16.33
N THR A 181 7.91 -18.63 -16.24
CA THR A 181 7.64 -19.90 -16.92
C THR A 181 6.53 -19.72 -17.95
N PRO A 182 6.27 -20.70 -18.85
CA PRO A 182 5.11 -20.63 -19.76
C PRO A 182 3.76 -20.48 -19.03
N GLU A 183 3.62 -21.04 -17.83
CA GLU A 183 2.38 -21.06 -17.04
C GLU A 183 2.17 -19.82 -16.16
N GLY A 184 3.20 -19.00 -15.96
CA GLY A 184 3.11 -17.84 -15.08
C GLY A 184 4.45 -17.38 -14.51
N LEU A 185 4.39 -16.87 -13.29
CA LEU A 185 5.56 -16.63 -12.47
C LEU A 185 5.70 -17.78 -11.47
N ALA A 186 6.94 -18.18 -11.18
CA ALA A 186 7.24 -19.24 -10.24
C ALA A 186 8.32 -18.82 -9.24
N LEU A 187 8.31 -19.47 -8.08
CA LEU A 187 9.38 -19.43 -7.09
C LEU A 187 9.76 -20.88 -6.77
N ALA A 188 11.06 -21.21 -6.93
CA ALA A 188 11.58 -22.57 -6.72
C ALA A 188 10.75 -23.66 -7.45
N GLY A 189 10.41 -23.41 -8.71
CA GLY A 189 9.62 -24.33 -9.55
C GLY A 189 8.13 -24.40 -9.25
N ARG A 190 7.62 -23.64 -8.26
CA ARG A 190 6.19 -23.58 -7.94
C ARG A 190 5.56 -22.33 -8.52
N ARG A 191 4.47 -22.49 -9.27
CA ARG A 191 3.66 -21.39 -9.78
C ARG A 191 3.07 -20.55 -8.63
N LEU A 192 3.07 -19.24 -8.81
CA LEU A 192 2.52 -18.26 -7.89
C LEU A 192 1.14 -17.79 -8.37
N ASP A 193 0.21 -17.67 -7.43
CA ASP A 193 -1.07 -16.99 -7.69
C ASP A 193 -0.91 -15.48 -7.52
N LEU A 194 -0.15 -15.09 -6.50
CA LEU A 194 0.02 -13.70 -6.08
C LEU A 194 1.45 -13.42 -5.61
N VAL A 195 1.95 -12.24 -5.94
CA VAL A 195 3.18 -11.66 -5.39
C VAL A 195 2.79 -10.51 -4.47
N TYR A 196 3.08 -10.65 -3.18
CA TYR A 196 3.09 -9.56 -2.23
C TYR A 196 4.43 -8.81 -2.37
N LEU A 197 4.42 -7.75 -3.15
CA LEU A 197 5.59 -6.95 -3.49
C LEU A 197 5.98 -6.05 -2.31
N ARG A 198 7.23 -6.20 -1.86
CA ARG A 198 7.89 -5.31 -0.90
C ARG A 198 9.05 -4.54 -1.52
N ASP A 199 9.61 -4.99 -2.64
CA ASP A 199 10.62 -4.23 -3.39
C ASP A 199 10.08 -2.85 -3.80
N THR A 200 10.97 -1.86 -3.70
CA THR A 200 10.69 -0.45 -4.02
C THR A 200 11.00 -0.09 -5.47
N ASP A 201 11.43 -1.04 -6.30
CA ASP A 201 11.43 -0.91 -7.76
C ASP A 201 10.00 -1.04 -8.32
N TRP A 202 9.13 -0.06 -8.00
CA TRP A 202 7.71 -0.04 -8.42
C TRP A 202 7.53 -0.04 -9.94
N ARG A 203 8.56 0.34 -10.69
CA ARG A 203 8.52 0.45 -12.16
C ARG A 203 9.07 -0.81 -12.83
N PHE A 204 9.58 -1.77 -12.04
CA PHE A 204 10.29 -2.96 -12.50
C PHE A 204 11.34 -2.64 -13.56
N GLU A 205 12.14 -1.60 -13.32
CA GLU A 205 13.18 -1.13 -14.25
C GLU A 205 14.49 -1.87 -14.05
N GLU A 206 14.69 -2.44 -12.88
CA GLU A 206 15.92 -3.16 -12.54
C GLU A 206 15.94 -4.55 -13.17
N LEU A 207 17.15 -5.04 -13.51
CA LEU A 207 17.31 -6.35 -14.14
C LEU A 207 16.77 -7.49 -13.27
N ARG A 208 16.89 -7.36 -11.93
CA ARG A 208 16.36 -8.33 -10.96
C ARG A 208 14.84 -8.53 -11.11
N SER A 209 14.12 -7.49 -11.52
CA SER A 209 12.65 -7.48 -11.64
C SER A 209 12.15 -8.00 -12.99
N ARG A 210 13.03 -8.43 -13.92
CA ARG A 210 12.65 -8.74 -15.31
C ARG A 210 11.58 -9.84 -15.43
N ALA A 211 11.69 -10.91 -14.65
CA ALA A 211 10.72 -12.00 -14.67
C ALA A 211 9.35 -11.54 -14.18
N LEU A 212 9.33 -10.83 -13.05
CA LEU A 212 8.13 -10.21 -12.47
C LEU A 212 7.50 -9.20 -13.43
N ARG A 213 8.31 -8.35 -14.07
CA ARG A 213 7.87 -7.37 -15.07
C ARG A 213 7.12 -8.03 -16.22
N SER A 214 7.70 -9.08 -16.81
CA SER A 214 7.07 -9.81 -17.92
C SER A 214 5.76 -10.45 -17.46
N ALA A 215 5.75 -11.14 -16.33
CA ALA A 215 4.53 -11.77 -15.81
C ALA A 215 3.43 -10.74 -15.49
N TYR A 216 3.78 -9.59 -14.90
CA TYR A 216 2.85 -8.51 -14.60
C TYR A 216 2.24 -7.90 -15.87
N LEU A 217 3.07 -7.54 -16.85
CA LEU A 217 2.59 -6.93 -18.11
C LEU A 217 1.76 -7.90 -18.98
N GLU A 218 1.95 -9.21 -18.80
CA GLU A 218 1.20 -10.26 -19.49
C GLU A 218 0.00 -10.78 -18.69
N ASP A 219 -0.38 -10.13 -17.58
CA ASP A 219 -1.51 -10.54 -16.70
C ASP A 219 -1.36 -11.98 -16.14
N ALA A 220 -0.12 -12.45 -16.03
CA ALA A 220 0.19 -13.84 -15.71
C ALA A 220 0.25 -14.12 -14.19
N VAL A 221 0.33 -13.07 -13.37
CA VAL A 221 0.37 -13.16 -11.90
C VAL A 221 -0.30 -11.93 -11.28
N CYS A 222 -1.00 -12.12 -10.15
CA CYS A 222 -1.50 -10.99 -9.37
C CYS A 222 -0.34 -10.34 -8.61
N VAL A 223 -0.17 -9.03 -8.70
CA VAL A 223 0.84 -8.30 -7.93
C VAL A 223 0.14 -7.30 -7.03
N THR A 224 0.43 -7.36 -5.73
CA THR A 224 -0.09 -6.43 -4.73
C THR A 224 1.03 -5.95 -3.81
N PRO A 225 1.12 -4.65 -3.48
CA PRO A 225 0.40 -3.56 -4.11
C PRO A 225 0.68 -3.53 -5.62
N SER A 226 -0.34 -3.18 -6.42
CA SER A 226 -0.15 -3.01 -7.84
C SER A 226 0.76 -1.82 -8.13
N PRO A 227 1.76 -1.94 -9.02
CA PRO A 227 2.48 -0.80 -9.57
C PRO A 227 1.58 0.33 -10.08
N ARG A 228 0.35 0.00 -10.52
CA ARG A 228 -0.66 0.99 -10.92
C ARG A 228 -1.05 1.91 -9.77
N GLU A 229 -1.26 1.37 -8.57
CA GLU A 229 -1.65 2.18 -7.40
C GLU A 229 -0.53 3.13 -6.99
N HIS A 230 0.73 2.72 -7.11
CA HIS A 230 1.85 3.64 -6.90
C HIS A 230 1.83 4.80 -7.89
N HIS A 231 1.63 4.51 -9.17
CA HIS A 231 1.58 5.55 -10.20
C HIS A 231 0.42 6.55 -9.99
N LEU A 232 -0.75 6.05 -9.61
CA LEU A 232 -1.96 6.85 -9.43
C LEU A 232 -1.96 7.65 -8.12
N LEU A 233 -1.45 7.07 -7.03
CA LEU A 233 -1.61 7.62 -5.68
C LEU A 233 -0.29 7.94 -4.99
N ALA A 234 0.66 6.99 -4.92
CA ALA A 234 1.85 7.11 -4.06
C ALA A 234 3.04 7.86 -4.68
N ASN A 235 3.04 8.08 -6.00
CA ASN A 235 4.05 8.92 -6.63
C ASN A 235 3.96 10.34 -6.06
N LYS A 236 5.05 10.83 -5.46
CA LYS A 236 5.11 12.14 -4.78
C LYS A 236 4.67 13.31 -5.67
N GLN A 237 4.80 13.20 -6.99
CA GLN A 237 4.29 14.20 -7.94
C GLN A 237 2.76 14.35 -7.88
N ARG A 238 2.03 13.35 -7.39
CA ARG A 238 0.57 13.40 -7.22
C ARG A 238 0.15 14.37 -6.13
N LEU A 239 0.98 14.60 -5.10
CA LEU A 239 0.71 15.61 -4.09
C LEU A 239 0.64 17.02 -4.70
N ALA A 240 1.44 17.32 -5.74
CA ALA A 240 1.35 18.59 -6.47
C ALA A 240 -0.05 18.78 -7.09
N LEU A 241 -0.58 17.75 -7.77
CA LEU A 241 -1.94 17.78 -8.32
C LEU A 241 -3.00 17.82 -7.21
N PHE A 242 -2.87 16.98 -6.18
CA PHE A 242 -3.85 16.91 -5.10
C PHE A 242 -3.94 18.20 -4.28
N SER A 243 -2.89 19.03 -4.29
CA SER A 243 -2.92 20.35 -3.65
C SER A 243 -3.64 21.43 -4.48
N GLN A 244 -4.03 21.14 -5.72
CA GLN A 244 -4.56 22.12 -6.67
C GLN A 244 -5.99 21.82 -7.12
N ALA A 245 -6.99 22.36 -6.40
CA ALA A 245 -8.41 22.09 -6.68
C ALA A 245 -8.82 22.37 -8.13
N LYS A 246 -8.38 23.50 -8.71
CA LYS A 246 -8.72 23.87 -10.10
C LYS A 246 -8.18 22.86 -11.13
N GLU A 247 -6.97 22.36 -10.90
CA GLU A 247 -6.39 21.34 -11.77
C GLU A 247 -7.16 20.02 -11.65
N LEU A 248 -7.52 19.61 -10.42
CA LEU A 248 -8.32 18.40 -10.21
C LEU A 248 -9.70 18.48 -10.88
N GLU A 249 -10.37 19.63 -10.82
CA GLU A 249 -11.65 19.85 -11.52
C GLU A 249 -11.48 19.76 -13.04
N ALA A 250 -10.40 20.32 -13.60
CA ALA A 250 -10.07 20.18 -15.01
C ALA A 250 -9.78 18.71 -15.40
N LEU A 251 -9.29 17.92 -14.44
CA LEU A 251 -9.10 16.47 -14.55
C LEU A 251 -10.35 15.65 -14.16
N GLY A 252 -11.53 16.29 -14.12
CA GLY A 252 -12.82 15.61 -13.96
C GLY A 252 -13.17 15.23 -12.53
N ALA A 253 -12.44 15.72 -11.52
CA ALA A 253 -12.87 15.61 -10.13
C ALA A 253 -14.14 16.45 -9.90
N SER A 254 -15.00 16.00 -8.99
CA SER A 254 -16.09 16.86 -8.52
C SER A 254 -15.52 18.06 -7.74
N ALA A 255 -16.19 19.21 -7.79
CA ALA A 255 -15.78 20.39 -7.01
C ALA A 255 -15.65 20.07 -5.50
N ALA A 256 -16.49 19.16 -4.98
CA ALA A 256 -16.42 18.72 -3.60
C ALA A 256 -15.15 17.92 -3.29
N ASP A 257 -14.80 16.94 -4.14
CA ASP A 257 -13.59 16.14 -3.95
C ASP A 257 -12.31 16.96 -4.17
N ALA A 258 -12.32 17.85 -5.17
CA ALA A 258 -11.21 18.74 -5.47
C ALA A 258 -10.91 19.72 -4.32
N ALA A 259 -11.94 20.39 -3.81
CA ALA A 259 -11.80 21.30 -2.66
C ALA A 259 -11.36 20.55 -1.39
N LEU A 260 -11.90 19.34 -1.16
CA LEU A 260 -11.55 18.53 0.00
C LEU A 260 -10.08 18.08 -0.04
N LEU A 261 -9.59 17.62 -1.19
CA LEU A 261 -8.18 17.21 -1.30
C LEU A 261 -7.23 18.40 -1.15
N ALA A 262 -7.50 19.50 -1.84
CA ALA A 262 -6.67 20.70 -1.77
C ALA A 262 -6.64 21.31 -0.36
N SER A 263 -7.68 21.12 0.45
CA SER A 263 -7.66 21.57 1.85
C SER A 263 -6.80 20.70 2.76
N HIS A 264 -6.60 19.42 2.43
CA HIS A 264 -5.84 18.46 3.24
C HIS A 264 -4.39 18.32 2.77
N VAL A 265 -4.12 18.46 1.47
CA VAL A 265 -2.76 18.39 0.94
C VAL A 265 -2.10 19.77 1.04
N PRO A 266 -0.94 19.91 1.71
CA PRO A 266 -0.15 21.14 1.67
C PRO A 266 0.19 21.55 0.25
N GLU A 267 0.34 22.86 0.04
CA GLU A 267 0.82 23.39 -1.23
C GLU A 267 2.11 22.66 -1.61
N THR A 268 2.07 21.99 -2.75
CA THR A 268 3.16 21.17 -3.23
C THR A 268 3.48 21.59 -4.65
N ARG A 269 4.73 21.98 -4.89
CA ARG A 269 5.21 22.42 -6.21
C ARG A 269 6.40 21.58 -6.62
N ARG A 270 6.60 21.41 -7.92
CA ARG A 270 7.84 20.82 -8.42
C ARG A 270 8.95 21.85 -8.29
N LEU A 271 10.15 21.37 -7.99
CA LEU A 271 11.31 22.24 -7.86
C LEU A 271 11.61 22.98 -9.17
N GLU A 272 11.37 22.34 -10.31
CA GLU A 272 11.53 22.94 -11.65
C GLU A 272 10.60 24.14 -11.91
N ASP A 273 9.46 24.21 -11.21
CA ASP A 273 8.46 25.28 -11.39
C ASP A 273 8.70 26.48 -10.45
N LEU A 274 9.54 26.33 -9.42
CA LEU A 274 9.77 27.36 -8.40
C LEU A 274 10.75 28.45 -8.85
N GLY A 275 11.64 28.14 -9.80
CA GLY A 275 12.79 28.98 -10.11
C GLY A 275 13.84 28.99 -8.99
N LEU A 276 15.04 29.49 -9.29
CA LEU A 276 16.18 29.44 -8.38
C LEU A 276 15.94 30.17 -7.05
N GLU A 277 15.33 31.36 -7.08
CA GLU A 277 15.18 32.20 -5.88
C GLU A 277 14.17 31.65 -4.88
N ALA A 278 13.07 31.03 -5.31
CA ALA A 278 12.08 30.46 -4.39
C ALA A 278 12.46 29.05 -3.91
N ALA A 279 13.45 28.42 -4.56
CA ALA A 279 13.97 27.10 -4.20
C ALA A 279 15.06 27.15 -3.10
N TRP A 280 15.73 28.30 -2.95
CA TRP A 280 16.78 28.55 -1.94
C TRP A 280 16.22 29.26 -0.70
#